data_AF-A0A7W1TH29-F1
#
_entry.id   AF-A0A7W1TH29-F1
#
_cell.length_a   1.000
_cell.length_b   1.000
_cell.length_c   1.000
_cell.angle_alpha   90.00
_cell.angle_beta   90.00
_cell.angle_gamma   90.00
#
_symmetry.space_group_name_H-M   'P 1'
#
loop_
_entity.id
_entity.type
_entity.pdbx_description
1 polymer ?
#
loop_
_entity_poly.entity_id
_entity_poly.type
_entity_poly.pdbx_seq_one_letter_code
_entity_poly.pdbx_strand_id
1 'polypeptide(L)'
;MLKNALDWVVGSGEFVGKPVALLKASPRSTYAQSSLTETLNVMMASIIAEASPTLSLMTNNLNEADMLADPDISHVLRAAVVALAQAIDLRRNAAEASTTEL
;
A
#
# COMPACT_ATOMS: atom_id res chain seq x y z
N MET A 1 12.45 -3.15 -12.87
CA MET A 1 12.54 -1.75 -12.39
C MET A 1 11.38 -1.48 -11.44
N LEU A 2 11.64 -1.58 -10.14
CA LEU A 2 10.75 -1.16 -9.02
C LEU A 2 11.55 -0.23 -8.10
N LYS A 3 12.82 -0.60 -7.87
CA LYS A 3 13.86 0.24 -7.27
C LYS A 3 13.89 1.66 -7.86
N ASN A 4 13.86 1.82 -9.18
CA ASN A 4 13.93 3.15 -9.80
C ASN A 4 12.70 4.01 -9.52
N ALA A 5 11.50 3.42 -9.49
CA ALA A 5 10.29 4.14 -9.15
C ALA A 5 10.29 4.53 -7.66
N LEU A 6 10.81 3.65 -6.80
CA LEU A 6 10.97 3.95 -5.37
C LEU A 6 12.02 5.05 -5.14
N ASP A 7 13.21 4.98 -5.75
CA ASP A 7 14.26 6.00 -5.65
C ASP A 7 13.74 7.40 -6.03
N TRP A 8 12.77 7.49 -6.95
CA TRP A 8 12.16 8.77 -7.35
C TRP A 8 11.20 9.34 -6.30
N VAL A 9 10.56 8.49 -5.48
CA VAL A 9 9.71 8.93 -4.37
C VAL A 9 10.51 9.13 -3.07
N VAL A 10 11.69 8.50 -2.96
CA VAL A 10 12.62 8.68 -1.83
C VAL A 10 13.23 10.07 -1.79
N GLY A 11 13.45 10.69 -2.95
CA GLY A 11 14.09 12.01 -3.07
C GLY A 11 13.31 13.18 -2.42
N SER A 12 12.02 13.02 -2.10
CA SER A 12 11.19 14.10 -1.53
C SER A 12 11.08 14.09 0.00
N GLY A 13 11.53 13.03 0.69
CA GLY A 13 11.34 12.89 2.14
C GLY A 13 9.88 12.73 2.59
N GLU A 14 8.94 12.54 1.66
CA GLU A 14 7.49 12.55 1.93
C GLU A 14 6.98 11.36 2.74
N PHE A 15 7.76 10.28 2.90
CA PHE A 15 7.23 9.04 3.48
C PHE A 15 7.08 9.03 5.00
N VAL A 16 7.68 9.99 5.72
CA VAL A 16 7.66 9.99 7.19
C VAL A 16 6.21 10.02 7.72
N GLY A 17 5.80 8.87 8.26
CA GLY A 17 4.47 8.58 8.79
C GLY A 17 3.35 8.52 7.74
N LYS A 18 3.63 8.64 6.44
CA LYS A 18 2.57 8.53 5.43
C LYS A 18 2.05 7.09 5.38
N PRO A 19 0.72 6.90 5.33
CA PRO A 19 0.13 5.58 5.16
C PRO A 19 0.46 5.03 3.77
N VAL A 20 0.95 3.80 3.73
CA VAL A 20 1.35 3.09 2.49
C VAL A 20 0.71 1.70 2.48
N ALA A 21 0.17 1.32 1.32
CA ALA A 21 -0.37 0.00 1.05
C ALA A 21 0.56 -0.79 0.12
N LEU A 22 0.78 -2.08 0.41
CA LEU A 22 1.62 -2.97 -0.39
C LEU A 22 0.80 -4.14 -0.97
N LEU A 23 0.37 -4.00 -2.23
CA LEU A 23 -0.37 -5.05 -2.94
C LEU A 23 0.58 -6.10 -3.50
N LYS A 24 0.39 -7.36 -3.12
CA LYS A 24 1.15 -8.48 -3.67
C LYS A 24 0.29 -9.21 -4.70
N ALA A 25 0.74 -9.30 -5.94
CA ALA A 25 -0.01 -9.94 -7.03
C ALA A 25 0.12 -11.48 -7.09
N SER A 26 1.05 -12.07 -6.34
CA SER A 26 1.16 -13.52 -6.22
C SER A 26 1.77 -13.96 -4.89
N PRO A 27 1.33 -15.09 -4.30
CA PRO A 27 1.91 -15.62 -3.07
C PRO A 27 3.35 -16.15 -3.23
N ARG A 28 3.81 -16.36 -4.47
CA ARG A 28 5.15 -16.93 -4.75
C ARG A 28 6.30 -15.93 -4.60
N SER A 29 6.00 -14.62 -4.54
CA SER A 29 7.02 -13.58 -4.36
C SER A 29 7.10 -13.16 -2.88
N THR A 30 8.01 -13.80 -2.13
CA THR A 30 8.26 -13.48 -0.72
C THR A 30 9.43 -12.52 -0.54
N TYR A 31 10.53 -12.74 -1.27
CA TYR A 31 11.76 -11.95 -1.13
C TYR A 31 11.62 -10.48 -1.54
N ALA A 32 10.89 -10.20 -2.63
CA ALA A 32 10.69 -8.83 -3.10
C ALA A 32 9.85 -7.99 -2.13
N GLN A 33 8.85 -8.61 -1.49
CA GLN A 33 7.99 -7.94 -0.50
C GLN A 33 8.78 -7.58 0.75
N SER A 34 9.54 -8.53 1.31
CA SER A 34 10.29 -8.29 2.55
C SER A 34 11.32 -7.18 2.38
N SER A 35 12.06 -7.17 1.28
CA SER A 35 13.03 -6.10 0.99
C SER A 35 12.37 -4.72 0.81
N LEU A 36 11.19 -4.66 0.17
CA LEU A 36 10.45 -3.42 0.01
C LEU A 36 9.89 -2.90 1.34
N THR A 37 9.32 -3.79 2.17
CA THR A 37 8.84 -3.45 3.51
C THR A 37 9.96 -2.89 4.38
N GLU A 38 11.14 -3.52 4.36
CA GLU A 38 12.29 -3.02 5.12
C GLU A 38 12.74 -1.65 4.64
N THR A 39 12.78 -1.45 3.32
CA THR A 39 13.11 -0.15 2.71
C THR A 39 12.11 0.94 3.14
N LEU A 40 10.82 0.65 3.12
CA LEU A 40 9.77 1.58 3.54
C LEU A 40 9.79 1.87 5.05
N ASN A 41 10.12 0.87 5.87
CA ASN A 41 10.30 1.06 7.31
C ASN A 41 11.49 1.97 7.62
N VAL A 42 12.61 1.83 6.90
CA VAL A 42 13.76 2.74 7.02
C VAL A 42 13.36 4.18 6.65
N MET A 43 12.42 4.35 5.72
CA MET A 43 11.84 5.65 5.35
C MET A 43 10.75 6.14 6.30
N MET A 44 10.54 5.42 7.41
CA MET A 44 9.50 5.69 8.42
C MET A 44 8.09 5.75 7.83
N ALA A 45 7.82 5.02 6.75
CA ALA A 45 6.47 4.89 6.20
C ALA A 45 5.56 4.12 7.19
N SER A 46 4.28 4.47 7.21
CA SER A 46 3.27 3.74 7.97
C SER A 46 2.64 2.69 7.08
N ILE A 47 3.15 1.47 7.11
CA ILE A 47 2.61 0.38 6.29
C ILE A 47 1.28 -0.10 6.89
N ILE A 48 0.20 0.00 6.12
CA ILE A 48 -1.14 -0.41 6.54
C ILE A 48 -1.35 -1.87 6.17
N ALA A 49 -1.25 -2.76 7.16
CA ALA A 49 -1.36 -4.21 6.97
C ALA A 49 -2.71 -4.61 6.34
N GLU A 50 -3.81 -4.00 6.78
CA GLU A 50 -5.16 -4.24 6.25
C GLU A 50 -5.32 -3.81 4.79
N ALA A 51 -4.51 -2.83 4.35
CA ALA A 51 -4.47 -2.38 2.97
C ALA A 51 -3.42 -3.10 2.11
N SER A 52 -2.74 -4.12 2.65
CA SER A 52 -1.62 -4.81 1.99
C SER A 52 -1.91 -6.29 1.70
N PRO A 53 -3.04 -6.64 1.06
CA PRO A 53 -3.38 -8.03 0.78
C PRO A 53 -2.45 -8.69 -0.25
N THR A 54 -2.41 -10.02 -0.18
CA THR A 54 -1.86 -10.87 -1.24
C THR A 54 -2.99 -11.36 -2.13
N LEU A 55 -3.01 -10.86 -3.37
CA LEU A 55 -3.82 -11.36 -4.47
C LEU A 55 -3.13 -12.57 -5.09
N SER A 56 -3.88 -13.65 -5.34
CA SER A 56 -3.37 -14.81 -6.05
C SER A 56 -3.84 -14.76 -7.50
N LEU A 57 -3.22 -13.91 -8.31
CA LEU A 57 -3.52 -13.84 -9.74
C LEU A 57 -2.98 -15.13 -10.40
N MET A 58 -3.86 -16.10 -10.63
CA MET A 58 -3.46 -17.45 -11.07
C MET A 58 -2.98 -17.49 -12.53
N THR A 59 -3.30 -16.48 -13.33
CA THR A 59 -2.98 -16.40 -14.76
C THR A 59 -2.35 -15.05 -15.11
N ASN A 60 -1.35 -15.08 -15.99
CA ASN A 60 -0.69 -13.88 -16.53
C ASN A 60 -1.52 -13.17 -17.61
N ASN A 61 -2.79 -13.55 -17.78
CA ASN A 61 -3.68 -13.10 -18.84
C ASN A 61 -4.98 -12.48 -18.31
N LEU A 62 -4.98 -12.03 -17.04
CA LEU A 62 -6.07 -11.24 -16.45
C LEU A 62 -5.95 -9.80 -16.95
N ASN A 63 -6.96 -9.32 -17.67
CA ASN A 63 -7.08 -7.90 -18.00
C ASN A 63 -7.87 -7.14 -16.90
N GLU A 64 -7.93 -5.81 -16.99
CA GLU A 64 -8.65 -4.98 -16.02
C GLU A 64 -10.13 -5.38 -15.87
N ALA A 65 -10.82 -5.64 -16.98
CA ALA A 65 -12.22 -6.03 -16.96
C ALA A 65 -12.42 -7.39 -16.28
N ASP A 66 -11.52 -8.35 -16.50
CA ASP A 66 -11.55 -9.65 -15.85
C ASP A 66 -11.29 -9.53 -14.34
N MET A 67 -10.36 -8.67 -13.94
CA MET A 67 -10.09 -8.39 -12.52
C MET A 67 -11.25 -7.71 -11.80
N LEU A 68 -11.97 -6.82 -12.50
CA LEU A 68 -13.16 -6.16 -11.96
C LEU A 68 -14.39 -7.08 -11.96
N ALA A 69 -14.47 -8.00 -12.92
CA ALA A 69 -15.55 -8.99 -12.99
C ALA A 69 -15.40 -10.10 -11.96
N ASP A 70 -14.17 -10.40 -11.52
CA ASP A 70 -13.90 -11.34 -10.42
C ASP A 70 -14.31 -10.71 -9.07
N PRO A 71 -15.34 -11.24 -8.39
CA PRO A 71 -15.84 -10.67 -7.14
C PRO A 71 -14.83 -10.75 -6.00
N ASP A 72 -13.96 -11.75 -5.98
CA ASP A 72 -12.97 -11.93 -4.92
C ASP A 72 -11.83 -10.91 -5.09
N ILE A 73 -11.32 -10.75 -6.32
CA ILE A 73 -10.26 -9.76 -6.61
C ILE A 73 -10.78 -8.35 -6.39
N SER A 74 -11.96 -8.02 -6.92
CA SER A 74 -12.55 -6.68 -6.80
C SER A 74 -12.90 -6.34 -5.34
N HIS A 75 -13.42 -7.29 -4.57
CA HIS A 75 -13.68 -7.10 -3.13
C HIS A 75 -12.40 -6.82 -2.36
N VAL A 76 -11.34 -7.62 -2.58
CA VAL A 76 -10.06 -7.43 -1.89
C VAL A 76 -9.43 -6.08 -2.23
N LEU A 77 -9.44 -5.68 -3.51
CA LEU A 77 -8.95 -4.37 -3.94
C LEU A 77 -9.74 -3.23 -3.30
N ARG A 78 -11.08 -3.34 -3.28
CA ARG A 78 -11.95 -2.34 -2.67
C ARG A 78 -11.70 -2.22 -1.17
N ALA A 79 -11.57 -3.34 -0.47
CA ALA A 79 -11.26 -3.36 0.96
C ALA A 79 -9.91 -2.70 1.24
N ALA A 80 -8.88 -2.99 0.43
CA ALA A 80 -7.57 -2.39 0.60
C ALA A 80 -7.58 -0.86 0.40
N VAL A 81 -8.29 -0.37 -0.63
CA VAL A 81 -8.45 1.07 -0.87
C VAL A 81 -9.20 1.75 0.27
N VAL A 82 -10.27 1.13 0.78
CA VAL A 82 -11.05 1.66 1.92
C VAL A 82 -10.17 1.73 3.18
N ALA A 83 -9.42 0.67 3.49
CA ALA A 83 -8.52 0.65 4.64
C ALA A 83 -7.43 1.73 4.54
N LEU A 84 -6.87 1.94 3.35
CA LEU A 84 -5.89 3.01 3.12
C LEU A 84 -6.51 4.41 3.29
N ALA A 85 -7.71 4.64 2.76
CA ALA A 85 -8.41 5.91 2.91
C ALA A 85 -8.70 6.22 4.38
N GLN A 86 -9.17 5.24 5.16
CA GLN A 86 -9.39 5.37 6.60
C GLN A 86 -8.09 5.71 7.35
N ALA A 87 -6.97 5.09 6.99
CA ALA A 87 -5.67 5.40 7.59
C ALA A 87 -5.21 6.84 7.26
N ILE A 88 -5.48 7.32 6.05
CA ILE A 88 -5.21 8.72 5.65
C ILE A 88 -6.05 9.69 6.48
N ASP A 89 -7.35 9.44 6.60
CA ASP A 89 -8.26 10.29 7.37
C ASP A 89 -7.88 10.32 8.85
N LEU A 90 -7.57 9.17 9.45
CA LEU A 90 -7.13 9.08 10.84
C LEU A 90 -5.85 9.89 11.07
N ARG A 91 -4.87 9.80 10.17
CA ARG A 91 -3.62 10.58 10.26
C ARG A 91 -3.90 12.08 10.16
N ARG A 92 -4.76 12.49 9.23
CA ARG A 92 -5.12 13.90 9.04
C ARG A 92 -5.77 14.46 10.31
N ASN A 93 -6.76 13.77 10.85
CA ASN A 93 -7.46 14.16 12.07
C ASN A 93 -6.50 14.26 13.27
N ALA A 94 -5.54 13.33 13.38
CA ALA A 94 -4.53 13.38 14.44
C ALA A 94 -3.60 14.60 14.32
N ALA A 95 -3.21 14.99 13.11
CA ALA A 95 -2.38 16.17 12.87
C ALA A 95 -3.12 17.49 13.19
N GLU A 96 -4.43 17.55 12.93
CA GLU A 96 -5.30 18.69 13.25
C GLU A 96 -5.51 18.81 14.77
N ALA A 97 -5.70 17.70 15.47
CA ALA A 97 -5.84 17.68 16.93
C ALA A 97 -4.56 18.18 17.64
N SER A 98 -3.37 17.76 17.20
CA SER A 98 -2.10 18.22 17.78
C SER A 98 -1.79 19.70 17.51
N THR A 99 -2.42 20.31 16.51
CA THR A 99 -2.26 21.74 16.18
C THR A 99 -3.16 22.64 17.03
N THR A 100 -4.23 22.08 17.61
CA THR A 100 -5.25 22.84 18.37
C THR A 100 -4.88 22.99 19.86
N GLU A 101 -3.86 22.27 20.35
CA GLU A 101 -3.38 22.32 21.75
C GLU A 101 -2.22 23.30 22.01
N LEU A 102 -1.98 24.27 21.11
CA LEU A 102 -1.01 25.37 21.28
C LEU A 102 -1.70 26.73 21.23
#